data_AF-A0A5E4M638-F1
#
_entry.id   AF-A0A5E4M638-F1
#
_cell.length_a   1.000
_cell.length_b   1.000
_cell.length_c   1.000
_cell.angle_alpha   90.00
_cell.angle_beta   90.00
_cell.angle_gamma   90.00
#
_symmetry.space_group_name_H-M   'P 1'
#
loop_
_entity.id
_entity.type
_entity.pdbx_description
1 polymer ?
#
loop_
_entity_poly.entity_id
_entity_poly.type
_entity_poly.pdbx_seq_one_letter_code
_entity_poly.pdbx_strand_id
1 'polypeptide(L)'
;SSLRHVAREFGFSKTKVHKIFKKYKLHPYRADLVQHFGQGDNERRLKFIAWITTCTNNDPLFLNYILWTDESKFTNNGVLNKQNNRYRLNGNPHWAVDTNYQTTMLEDVPLLLCQKLFFQQDGAPPHNAIIVRQQYNEMFGNRWMGTHGPVKWPPRSPDLTPLDFFLWGHLKTV
;
A
#
# COMPACT_ATOMS: atom_id res chain seq x y z
N SER A 1 16.93 6.62 -19.07
CA SER A 1 18.00 6.04 -19.91
C SER A 1 19.33 6.69 -19.57
N SER A 2 20.46 5.97 -19.63
CA SER A 2 21.78 6.52 -19.25
C SER A 2 22.45 7.28 -20.41
N LEU A 3 23.34 8.25 -20.12
CA LEU A 3 24.09 8.99 -21.15
C LEU A 3 24.88 8.07 -22.09
N ARG A 4 25.33 6.92 -21.60
CA ARG A 4 26.05 5.91 -22.40
C ARG A 4 25.12 5.15 -23.35
N HIS A 5 23.89 4.87 -22.91
CA HIS A 5 22.88 4.24 -23.74
C HIS A 5 22.52 5.13 -24.93
N VAL A 6 22.20 6.40 -24.66
CA VAL A 6 21.88 7.40 -25.70
C VAL A 6 23.08 7.63 -26.63
N ALA A 7 24.30 7.68 -26.10
CA ALA A 7 25.52 7.77 -26.90
C ALA A 7 25.66 6.61 -27.91
N ARG A 8 25.38 5.38 -27.46
CA ARG A 8 25.43 4.19 -28.32
C ARG A 8 24.31 4.16 -29.35
N GLU A 9 23.10 4.57 -28.96
CA GLU A 9 21.92 4.61 -29.83
C GLU A 9 22.07 5.59 -30.99
N PHE A 10 22.63 6.78 -30.74
CA PHE A 10 22.81 7.83 -31.74
C PHE A 10 24.23 7.92 -32.32
N GLY A 11 25.13 6.98 -31.98
CA GLY A 11 26.51 6.97 -32.46
C GLY A 11 27.34 8.20 -32.03
N PHE A 12 26.98 8.88 -30.95
CA PHE A 12 27.68 10.05 -30.43
C PHE A 12 28.59 9.70 -29.26
N SER A 13 29.63 10.50 -29.02
CA SER A 13 30.39 10.39 -27.77
C SER A 13 29.54 10.80 -26.57
N LYS A 14 29.75 10.16 -25.41
CA LYS A 14 29.07 10.49 -24.13
C LYS A 14 29.14 12.00 -23.83
N THR A 15 30.28 12.62 -24.10
CA THR A 15 30.53 14.05 -23.86
C THR A 15 29.68 14.94 -24.77
N LYS A 16 29.48 14.54 -26.04
CA LYS A 16 28.61 15.24 -26.99
C LYS A 16 27.15 15.18 -26.55
N VAL A 17 26.67 13.99 -26.14
CA VAL A 17 25.33 13.83 -25.57
C VAL A 17 25.14 14.68 -24.32
N HIS A 18 26.12 14.70 -23.41
CA HIS A 18 26.06 15.50 -22.19
C HIS A 18 25.98 17.02 -22.48
N LYS A 19 26.77 17.52 -23.44
CA LYS A 19 26.70 18.93 -23.88
C LYS A 19 25.34 19.29 -24.47
N ILE A 20 24.76 18.40 -25.28
CA ILE A 20 23.42 18.57 -25.84
C ILE A 20 22.39 18.65 -24.70
N PHE A 21 22.43 17.72 -23.74
CA PHE A 21 21.49 17.70 -22.62
C PHE A 21 21.58 18.99 -21.78
N LYS A 22 22.79 19.51 -21.54
CA LYS A 22 22.97 20.82 -20.89
C LYS A 22 22.42 21.97 -21.74
N LYS A 23 22.69 21.99 -23.04
CA LYS A 23 22.24 23.06 -23.97
C LYS A 23 20.70 23.17 -24.00
N TYR A 24 20.02 22.03 -23.98
CA TYR A 24 18.56 21.97 -24.00
C TYR A 24 17.93 21.86 -22.60
N LYS A 25 18.70 22.04 -21.52
CA LYS A 25 18.23 21.96 -20.12
C LYS A 25 17.47 20.66 -19.80
N LEU A 26 17.91 19.55 -20.39
CA LEU A 26 17.35 18.23 -20.14
C LEU A 26 17.94 17.66 -18.85
N HIS A 27 17.09 17.47 -17.85
CA HIS A 27 17.47 16.91 -16.56
C HIS A 27 17.18 15.41 -16.50
N PRO A 28 18.04 14.61 -15.83
CA PRO A 28 17.71 13.23 -15.53
C PRO A 28 16.60 13.20 -14.48
N TYR A 29 15.46 12.61 -14.83
CA TYR A 29 14.39 12.31 -13.89
C TYR A 29 14.50 10.86 -13.43
N ARG A 30 14.32 10.64 -12.13
CA ARG A 30 14.09 9.29 -11.59
C ARG A 30 12.63 8.97 -11.87
N ALA A 31 12.37 7.89 -12.60
CA ALA A 31 11.01 7.39 -12.73
C ALA A 31 10.57 6.84 -11.37
N ASP A 32 9.42 7.30 -10.88
CA ASP A 32 8.78 6.68 -9.74
C ASP A 32 8.24 5.31 -10.18
N LEU A 33 8.58 4.28 -9.41
CA LEU A 33 8.05 2.94 -9.61
C LEU A 33 6.61 2.91 -9.09
N VAL A 34 5.68 3.29 -9.95
CA VAL A 34 4.25 3.16 -9.68
C VAL A 34 3.82 1.74 -10.04
N GLN A 35 2.98 1.12 -9.21
CA GLN A 35 2.42 -0.19 -9.53
C GLN A 35 1.66 -0.10 -10.85
N HIS A 36 1.95 -1.00 -11.80
CA HIS A 36 1.19 -1.07 -13.04
C HIS A 36 -0.27 -1.37 -12.74
N PHE A 37 -1.18 -0.49 -13.16
CA PHE A 37 -2.62 -0.74 -13.07
C PHE A 37 -3.03 -1.85 -14.04
N GLY A 38 -3.87 -2.76 -13.56
CA GLY A 38 -4.48 -3.80 -14.39
C GLY A 38 -5.72 -3.28 -15.11
N GLN A 39 -6.24 -4.08 -16.03
CA GLN A 39 -7.50 -3.78 -16.70
C GLN A 39 -8.65 -3.70 -15.67
N GLY A 40 -9.40 -2.60 -15.68
CA GLY A 40 -10.55 -2.37 -14.79
C GLY A 40 -10.21 -1.74 -13.42
N ASP A 41 -8.94 -1.60 -13.06
CA ASP A 41 -8.56 -0.93 -11.81
C ASP A 41 -9.02 0.54 -11.78
N ASN A 42 -8.83 1.25 -12.89
CA ASN A 42 -9.21 2.66 -13.00
C ASN A 42 -10.71 2.85 -12.75
N GLU A 43 -11.54 1.95 -13.26
CA GLU A 43 -12.99 2.00 -13.05
C GLU A 43 -13.34 1.76 -11.57
N ARG A 44 -12.71 0.77 -10.93
CA ARG A 44 -12.91 0.48 -9.50
C ARG A 44 -12.48 1.65 -8.63
N ARG A 45 -11.36 2.29 -8.97
CA ARG A 45 -10.85 3.49 -8.31
C ARG A 45 -11.80 4.66 -8.48
N LEU A 46 -12.29 4.92 -9.70
CA LEU A 46 -13.26 5.99 -9.95
C LEU A 46 -14.58 5.77 -9.21
N LYS A 47 -15.08 4.53 -9.15
CA LYS A 47 -16.27 4.18 -8.36
C LYS A 47 -16.07 4.47 -6.87
N PHE A 48 -14.91 4.09 -6.33
CA PHE A 48 -14.58 4.37 -4.94
C PHE A 48 -14.46 5.88 -4.68
N ILE A 49 -13.77 6.61 -5.55
CA ILE A 49 -13.62 8.08 -5.45
C ILE A 49 -15.01 8.76 -5.48
N ALA A 50 -15.87 8.38 -6.42
CA ALA A 50 -17.22 8.93 -6.50
C ALA A 50 -18.04 8.65 -5.22
N TRP A 51 -17.90 7.44 -4.66
CA TRP A 51 -18.54 7.08 -3.41
C TRP A 51 -18.03 7.92 -2.23
N ILE A 52 -16.71 8.00 -2.01
CA ILE A 52 -16.14 8.72 -0.87
C ILE A 52 -16.39 10.23 -0.99
N THR A 53 -16.34 10.81 -2.20
CA THR A 53 -16.72 12.20 -2.43
C THR A 53 -18.18 12.46 -2.05
N THR A 54 -19.09 11.54 -2.38
CA THR A 54 -20.50 11.65 -2.01
C THR A 54 -20.68 11.61 -0.49
N CYS A 55 -19.98 10.70 0.20
CA CYS A 55 -20.00 10.62 1.66
C CYS A 55 -19.50 11.92 2.31
N THR A 56 -18.36 12.45 1.84
CA THR A 56 -17.78 13.69 2.37
C THR A 56 -18.63 14.93 2.05
N ASN A 57 -19.33 14.95 0.90
CA ASN A 57 -20.24 16.04 0.58
C ASN A 57 -21.48 16.04 1.49
N ASN A 58 -21.95 14.86 1.89
CA ASN A 58 -23.08 14.74 2.83
C ASN A 58 -22.66 15.02 4.28
N ASP A 59 -21.45 14.64 4.65
CA ASP A 59 -20.86 14.89 5.97
C ASP A 59 -19.37 15.26 5.82
N PRO A 60 -19.01 16.54 5.99
CA PRO A 60 -17.62 16.99 5.90
C PRO A 60 -16.67 16.30 6.91
N LEU A 61 -17.21 15.75 8.00
CA LEU A 61 -16.43 15.03 9.02
C LEU A 61 -16.34 13.53 8.74
N PHE A 62 -16.90 13.03 7.63
CA PHE A 62 -16.94 11.61 7.29
C PHE A 62 -15.58 10.92 7.40
N LEU A 63 -14.52 11.57 6.92
CA LEU A 63 -13.16 11.03 6.96
C LEU A 63 -12.64 10.77 8.38
N ASN A 64 -13.14 11.51 9.38
CA ASN A 64 -12.80 11.30 10.79
C ASN A 64 -13.47 10.05 11.38
N TYR A 65 -14.50 9.53 10.72
CA TYR A 65 -15.16 8.28 11.08
C TYR A 65 -14.53 7.07 10.39
N ILE A 66 -13.44 7.22 9.62
CA ILE A 66 -12.74 6.10 9.01
C ILE A 66 -11.57 5.70 9.91
N LEU A 67 -11.57 4.44 10.37
CA LEU A 67 -10.42 3.79 10.97
C LEU A 67 -9.54 3.24 9.86
N TRP A 68 -8.48 3.99 9.54
CA TRP A 68 -7.45 3.59 8.58
C TRP A 68 -6.53 2.54 9.20
N THR A 69 -6.33 1.40 8.53
CA THR A 69 -5.39 0.37 8.98
C THR A 69 -4.52 -0.15 7.84
N ASP A 70 -3.26 -0.47 8.15
CA ASP A 70 -2.29 -1.01 7.20
C ASP A 70 -1.09 -1.62 7.95
N GLU A 71 -0.37 -2.53 7.31
CA GLU A 71 0.82 -3.18 7.85
C GLU A 71 2.13 -2.64 7.24
N SER A 72 2.90 -1.87 8.02
CA SER A 72 4.26 -1.45 7.63
C SER A 72 5.35 -2.25 8.36
N LYS A 73 6.45 -2.51 7.66
CA LYS A 73 7.64 -3.19 8.22
C LYS A 73 8.69 -2.16 8.62
N PHE A 74 8.97 -2.07 9.91
CA PHE A 74 10.11 -1.33 10.46
C PHE A 74 11.27 -2.31 10.70
N THR A 75 12.48 -1.95 10.26
CA THR A 75 13.69 -2.76 10.49
C THR A 75 14.82 -1.85 10.92
N ASN A 76 15.49 -2.16 12.03
CA ASN A 76 16.60 -1.36 12.58
C ASN A 76 17.80 -1.22 11.61
N ASN A 77 17.92 -2.10 10.59
CA ASN A 77 19.09 -2.17 9.70
C ASN A 77 18.79 -2.06 8.19
N GLY A 78 17.60 -1.58 7.81
CA GLY A 78 17.19 -1.56 6.40
C GLY A 78 16.91 -2.97 5.83
N VAL A 79 15.97 -3.01 4.90
CA VAL A 79 15.48 -4.14 4.09
C VAL A 79 16.12 -5.51 4.41
N LEU A 80 15.39 -6.35 5.15
CA LEU A 80 15.72 -7.76 5.37
C LEU A 80 15.89 -8.49 4.03
N ASN A 81 17.13 -8.79 3.66
CA ASN A 81 17.42 -9.77 2.62
C ASN A 81 17.02 -11.14 3.16
N LYS A 82 15.97 -11.77 2.60
CA LYS A 82 15.53 -13.13 2.95
C LYS A 82 16.66 -14.18 2.78
N GLN A 83 17.75 -13.87 2.07
CA GLN A 83 18.93 -14.73 1.99
C GLN A 83 19.80 -14.73 3.26
N ASN A 84 19.63 -13.77 4.20
CA ASN A 84 20.39 -13.73 5.45
C ASN A 84 19.82 -14.64 6.56
N ASN A 85 18.60 -15.14 6.43
CA ASN A 85 18.04 -16.16 7.34
C ASN A 85 18.38 -17.58 6.87
N ARG A 86 19.67 -17.87 6.66
CA ARG A 86 20.16 -19.25 6.46
C ARG A 86 20.80 -19.74 7.75
N TYR A 87 20.04 -20.46 8.56
CA TYR A 87 20.57 -21.22 9.69
C TYR A 87 21.19 -22.52 9.15
N ARG A 88 22.49 -22.73 9.39
CA ARG A 88 23.14 -24.01 9.07
C ARG A 88 22.83 -24.99 10.19
N LEU A 89 21.93 -25.92 9.93
CA LEU A 89 21.56 -27.01 10.84
C LEU A 89 21.82 -28.35 10.15
N ASN A 90 22.19 -29.37 10.90
CA ASN A 90 22.53 -30.71 10.39
C ASN A 90 21.28 -31.55 9.98
N GLY A 91 20.12 -30.91 9.86
CA GLY A 91 18.83 -31.48 9.49
C GLY A 91 17.76 -30.38 9.35
N ASN A 92 16.76 -30.60 8.50
CA ASN A 92 15.66 -29.66 8.29
C ASN A 92 14.80 -29.55 9.57
N PRO A 93 14.75 -28.39 10.26
CA PRO A 93 14.05 -28.26 11.55
C PRO A 93 12.53 -28.16 11.42
N HIS A 94 11.96 -28.18 10.21
CA HIS A 94 10.53 -27.93 9.97
C HIS A 94 10.03 -26.65 10.66
N TRP A 95 10.84 -25.59 10.64
CA TRP A 95 10.42 -24.31 11.22
C TRP A 95 9.29 -23.71 10.35
N ALA A 96 8.09 -23.64 10.89
CA ALA A 96 7.02 -22.81 10.37
C ALA A 96 6.73 -21.81 11.49
N VAL A 97 7.14 -20.55 11.30
CA VAL A 97 6.72 -19.48 12.20
C VAL A 97 5.41 -18.97 11.65
N ASP A 98 4.32 -19.29 12.34
CA ASP A 98 3.01 -18.72 12.03
C ASP A 98 3.04 -17.21 12.32
N THR A 99 2.83 -16.40 11.29
CA THR A 99 2.81 -14.93 11.39
C THR A 99 1.39 -14.36 11.30
N ASN A 100 0.38 -15.13 11.72
CA ASN A 100 -1.03 -14.76 11.54
C ASN A 100 -1.69 -14.35 12.87
N TYR A 101 -1.20 -13.28 13.50
CA TYR A 101 -1.81 -12.69 14.70
C TYR A 101 -2.58 -11.39 14.38
N GLN A 102 -3.30 -11.36 13.26
CA GLN A 102 -4.11 -10.18 12.93
C GLN A 102 -5.43 -10.12 13.72
N THR A 103 -5.84 -11.24 14.32
CA THR A 103 -7.10 -11.38 15.05
C THR A 103 -7.14 -10.56 16.34
N THR A 104 -5.99 -10.26 16.97
CA THR A 104 -5.91 -9.61 18.29
C THR A 104 -5.92 -8.07 18.25
N MET A 105 -5.75 -7.43 17.09
CA MET A 105 -5.59 -5.96 17.03
C MET A 105 -6.87 -5.17 17.35
N LEU A 106 -8.04 -5.83 17.37
CA LEU A 106 -9.34 -5.17 17.56
C LEU A 106 -9.97 -5.42 18.93
N GLU A 107 -9.34 -6.25 19.79
CA GLU A 107 -9.86 -6.57 21.13
C GLU A 107 -9.89 -5.33 22.05
N ASP A 108 -8.95 -4.40 21.86
CA ASP A 108 -8.81 -3.19 22.66
C ASP A 108 -9.62 -1.99 22.12
N VAL A 109 -10.28 -2.12 20.96
CA VAL A 109 -11.09 -1.03 20.39
C VAL A 109 -12.49 -1.07 21.03
N PRO A 110 -12.94 -0.01 21.73
CA PRO A 110 -14.24 -0.02 22.38
C PRO A 110 -15.37 -0.33 21.39
N LEU A 111 -16.25 -1.28 21.73
CA LEU A 111 -17.37 -1.70 20.87
C LEU A 111 -18.24 -0.52 20.39
N LEU A 112 -18.45 0.48 21.24
CA LEU A 112 -19.20 1.69 20.91
C LEU A 112 -18.54 2.50 19.77
N LEU A 113 -17.21 2.45 19.68
CA LEU A 113 -16.45 3.10 18.63
C LEU A 113 -16.59 2.31 17.31
N CYS A 114 -16.49 0.98 17.35
CA CYS A 114 -16.72 0.10 16.18
C CYS A 114 -18.12 0.26 15.57
N GLN A 115 -19.13 0.61 16.38
CA GLN A 115 -20.49 0.87 15.90
C GLN A 115 -20.63 2.16 15.09
N LYS A 116 -19.70 3.11 15.24
CA LYS A 116 -19.75 4.43 14.59
C LYS A 116 -18.74 4.58 13.45
N LEU A 117 -17.65 3.81 13.49
CA LEU A 117 -16.58 3.92 12.51
C LEU A 117 -16.82 3.05 11.27
N PHE A 118 -16.24 3.49 10.16
CA PHE A 118 -15.92 2.69 9.00
C PHE A 118 -14.53 2.08 9.16
N PHE A 119 -14.43 0.77 9.17
CA PHE A 119 -13.14 0.07 9.19
C PHE A 119 -12.57 -0.03 7.78
N GLN A 120 -11.31 0.36 7.56
CA GLN A 120 -10.65 0.18 6.26
C GLN A 120 -9.50 -0.81 6.38
N GLN A 121 -9.44 -1.74 5.43
CA GLN A 121 -8.32 -2.66 5.27
C GLN A 121 -8.03 -2.91 3.79
N ASP A 122 -6.79 -3.25 3.47
CA ASP A 122 -6.33 -3.41 2.11
C ASP A 122 -6.76 -4.76 1.47
N GLY A 123 -6.27 -5.02 0.26
CA GLY A 123 -6.62 -6.23 -0.50
C GLY A 123 -5.71 -7.43 -0.26
N ALA A 124 -4.84 -7.45 0.75
CA ALA A 124 -3.90 -8.53 0.97
C ALA A 124 -4.61 -9.89 1.17
N PRO A 125 -4.01 -11.02 0.74
CA PRO A 125 -4.65 -12.33 0.85
C PRO A 125 -5.13 -12.73 2.26
N PRO A 126 -4.40 -12.46 3.36
CA PRO A 126 -4.86 -12.78 4.71
C PRO A 126 -6.19 -12.11 5.08
N HIS A 127 -6.39 -10.87 4.61
CA HIS A 127 -7.56 -10.03 4.90
C HIS A 127 -8.83 -10.49 4.19
N ASN A 128 -8.66 -11.34 3.17
CA ASN A 128 -9.76 -11.87 2.37
C ASN A 128 -10.29 -13.22 2.89
N ALA A 129 -9.69 -13.78 3.95
CA ALA A 129 -10.16 -15.02 4.55
C ALA A 129 -11.62 -14.91 4.99
N ILE A 130 -12.39 -16.00 4.85
CA ILE A 130 -13.82 -16.03 5.22
C ILE A 130 -14.00 -15.63 6.69
N ILE A 131 -13.18 -16.21 7.57
CA ILE A 131 -13.24 -15.96 9.02
C ILE A 131 -13.06 -14.48 9.36
N VAL A 132 -12.09 -13.82 8.72
CA VAL A 132 -11.79 -12.40 8.90
C VAL A 132 -12.97 -11.54 8.44
N ARG A 133 -13.55 -11.84 7.27
CA ARG A 133 -14.71 -11.11 6.74
C ARG A 133 -15.95 -11.28 7.61
N GLN A 134 -16.17 -12.47 8.16
CA GLN A 134 -17.28 -12.73 9.07
C GLN A 134 -17.15 -11.89 10.35
N GLN A 135 -15.95 -11.82 10.93
CA GLN A 135 -15.68 -10.96 12.07
C GLN A 135 -15.94 -9.49 11.76
N TYR A 136 -15.53 -8.97 10.60
CA TYR A 136 -15.84 -7.59 10.23
C TYR A 136 -17.33 -7.33 10.04
N ASN A 137 -18.07 -8.29 9.49
CA ASN A 137 -19.53 -8.18 9.42
C ASN A 137 -20.17 -8.16 10.81
N GLU A 138 -19.68 -8.96 11.76
CA GLU A 138 -20.17 -8.98 13.14
C GLU A 138 -19.85 -7.67 13.89
N MET A 139 -18.65 -7.12 13.70
CA MET A 139 -18.18 -5.93 14.43
C MET A 139 -18.64 -4.61 13.81
N PHE A 140 -18.59 -4.49 12.47
CA PHE A 140 -18.79 -3.24 11.74
C PHE A 140 -20.04 -3.27 10.84
N GLY A 141 -20.66 -4.44 10.62
CA GLY A 141 -21.81 -4.58 9.73
C GLY A 141 -21.49 -4.13 8.31
N ASN A 142 -22.28 -3.18 7.78
CA ASN A 142 -22.05 -2.61 6.44
C ASN A 142 -20.97 -1.50 6.41
N ARG A 143 -20.27 -1.26 7.53
CA ARG A 143 -19.29 -0.18 7.68
C ARG A 143 -17.85 -0.68 7.65
N TRP A 144 -17.50 -1.50 6.67
CA TRP A 144 -16.10 -1.80 6.42
C TRP A 144 -15.77 -1.82 4.93
N MET A 145 -14.53 -1.47 4.63
CA MET A 145 -13.99 -1.32 3.30
C MET A 145 -12.93 -2.38 3.06
N GLY A 146 -13.08 -3.13 1.98
CA GLY A 146 -12.12 -4.16 1.61
C GLY A 146 -12.47 -4.76 0.25
N THR A 147 -11.60 -5.64 -0.27
CA THR A 147 -11.80 -6.24 -1.61
C THR A 147 -13.15 -6.95 -1.73
N HIS A 148 -13.55 -7.66 -0.67
CA HIS A 148 -14.82 -8.39 -0.62
C HIS A 148 -15.86 -7.74 0.30
N GLY A 149 -15.59 -6.53 0.80
CA GLY A 149 -16.48 -5.85 1.73
C GLY A 149 -17.71 -5.21 1.09
N PRO A 150 -18.62 -4.67 1.94
CA PRO A 150 -19.76 -3.85 1.54
C PRO A 150 -19.32 -2.64 0.71
N VAL A 151 -18.25 -1.96 1.16
CA VAL A 151 -17.58 -0.90 0.40
C VAL A 151 -16.35 -1.50 -0.27
N LYS A 152 -16.33 -1.50 -1.60
CA LYS A 152 -15.22 -2.08 -2.37
C LYS A 152 -13.99 -1.19 -2.31
N TRP A 153 -12.96 -1.63 -1.60
CA TRP A 153 -11.66 -0.98 -1.63
C TRP A 153 -10.96 -1.25 -2.98
N PRO A 154 -10.49 -0.21 -3.69
CA PRO A 154 -9.88 -0.39 -4.99
C PRO A 154 -8.48 -1.04 -4.88
N PRO A 155 -8.16 -2.01 -5.77
CA PRO A 155 -6.85 -2.66 -5.75
C PRO A 155 -5.73 -1.66 -6.01
N ARG A 156 -4.54 -1.90 -5.43
CA ARG A 156 -3.31 -1.14 -5.71
C ARG A 156 -3.47 0.37 -5.51
N SER A 157 -4.06 0.76 -4.37
CA SER A 157 -4.36 2.17 -4.08
C SER A 157 -3.70 2.68 -2.79
N PRO A 158 -2.36 2.61 -2.67
CA PRO A 158 -1.65 3.19 -1.53
C PRO A 158 -1.82 4.72 -1.45
N ASP A 159 -2.09 5.37 -2.58
CA ASP A 159 -2.35 6.80 -2.65
C ASP A 159 -3.70 7.23 -2.06
N LEU A 160 -4.57 6.26 -1.72
CA LEU A 160 -5.88 6.52 -1.11
C LEU A 160 -5.89 6.30 0.42
N THR A 161 -4.82 5.78 1.00
CA THR A 161 -4.71 5.58 2.45
C THR A 161 -3.68 6.55 3.05
N PRO A 162 -4.04 7.34 4.08
CA PRO A 162 -3.13 8.26 4.75
C PRO A 162 -1.95 7.56 5.42
N LEU A 163 -2.05 6.26 5.66
CA LEU A 163 -0.96 5.47 6.21
C LEU A 163 0.20 5.36 5.21
N ASP A 164 -0.10 4.98 3.96
CA ASP A 164 0.93 4.82 2.92
C ASP A 164 1.43 6.14 2.34
N PHE A 165 0.53 7.08 2.00
CA PHE A 165 0.96 8.30 1.34
C PHE A 165 1.64 9.30 2.28
N PHE A 166 1.42 9.20 3.59
CA PHE A 166 1.93 10.15 4.57
C PHE A 166 2.62 9.47 5.78
N LEU A 167 1.86 8.75 6.62
CA LEU A 167 2.35 8.33 7.95
C LEU A 167 3.63 7.49 7.86
N TRP A 168 3.65 6.45 7.02
CA TRP A 168 4.80 5.57 6.90
C TRP A 168 6.01 6.26 6.28
N GLY A 169 5.79 7.22 5.38
CA GLY A 169 6.86 8.08 4.87
C GLY A 169 7.49 8.90 5.98
N HIS A 170 6.67 9.56 6.79
CA HIS A 170 7.12 10.38 7.91
C HIS A 170 7.83 9.56 9.00
N LEU A 171 7.24 8.44 9.42
CA LEU A 171 7.79 7.58 10.48
C LEU A 171 9.11 6.90 10.10
N LYS A 172 9.42 6.77 8.81
CA LYS A 172 10.72 6.25 8.34
C LYS A 172 11.81 7.32 8.26
N THR A 173 11.44 8.59 8.43
CA THR A 173 12.38 9.72 8.38
C THR A 173 12.76 10.26 9.76
N VAL A 174 12.00 9.90 10.80
CA VAL A 174 12.32 10.15 12.22
C VAL A 174 13.17 9.02 12.78
#